data_AF-A0A2T2S7Z9-F1
#
_entry.id   AF-A0A2T2S7Z9-F1
#
_cell.length_a   1.000
_cell.length_b   1.000
_cell.length_c   1.000
_cell.angle_alpha   90.00
_cell.angle_beta   90.00
_cell.angle_gamma   90.00
#
_symmetry.space_group_name_H-M   'P 1'
#
loop_
_entity.id
_entity.type
_entity.pdbx_description
1 polymer ?
#
loop_
_entity_poly.entity_id
_entity_poly.type
_entity_poly.pdbx_seq_one_letter_code
_entity_poly.pdbx_strand_id
1 'polypeptide(L)'
;MAGLLLPSATRAQREAGTVGTGFQVGNPGGLSLKWYRSAPIAYDAVISTDGDDFAVAHVHRLWEQPLPDSPLHLFFGPGLMGGAERLSAPLRLRLGASGEAGLNFYAERFEVFLHVTPTLRFLPDRDVRLDGIVGLRYYFRSF
;
A
#
# COMPACT_ATOMS: atom_id res chain seq x y z
N MET A 1 46.82 10.59 2.47
CA MET A 1 45.87 9.94 1.53
C MET A 1 44.57 9.72 2.27
N ALA A 2 43.54 10.52 1.99
CA ALA A 2 42.22 10.33 2.58
C ALA A 2 41.45 9.32 1.71
N GLY A 3 41.21 8.12 2.25
CA GLY A 3 40.42 7.09 1.59
C GLY A 3 38.95 7.50 1.59
N LEU A 4 38.42 7.74 0.40
CA LEU A 4 36.99 7.94 0.18
C LEU A 4 36.29 6.61 0.46
N LEU A 5 35.68 6.47 1.64
CA LEU A 5 34.78 5.37 1.95
C LEU A 5 33.53 5.55 1.09
N LEU A 6 33.46 4.82 -0.02
CA LEU A 6 32.22 4.69 -0.78
C LEU A 6 31.19 4.01 0.12
N PRO A 7 30.01 4.60 0.36
CA PRO A 7 28.97 3.94 1.13
C PRO A 7 28.61 2.63 0.41
N SER A 8 28.86 1.50 1.08
CA SER A 8 28.41 0.19 0.63
C SER A 8 26.91 0.27 0.43
N ALA A 9 26.44 0.03 -0.81
CA ALA A 9 25.02 -0.11 -1.09
C ALA A 9 24.48 -1.24 -0.20
N THR A 10 23.82 -0.87 0.89
CA THR A 10 23.11 -1.79 1.76
C THR A 10 22.03 -2.45 0.91
N ARG A 11 22.04 -3.78 0.83
CA ARG A 11 21.02 -4.61 0.13
C ARG A 11 19.58 -4.42 0.65
N ALA A 12 19.35 -3.47 1.56
CA ALA A 12 18.05 -3.03 2.04
C ALA A 12 17.45 -1.89 1.20
N GLN A 13 18.23 -1.24 0.33
CA GLN A 13 17.69 -0.26 -0.62
C GLN A 13 16.92 -1.00 -1.71
N ARG A 14 15.58 -0.93 -1.62
CA ARG A 14 14.69 -1.62 -2.56
C ARG A 14 14.90 -1.07 -3.95
N GLU A 15 15.11 -1.97 -4.90
CA GLU A 15 15.39 -1.61 -6.28
C GLU A 15 14.11 -1.10 -6.95
N ALA A 16 14.23 0.00 -7.69
CA ALA A 16 13.16 0.48 -8.53
C ALA A 16 12.74 -0.63 -9.51
N GLY A 17 11.44 -0.88 -9.63
CA GLY A 17 10.90 -1.98 -10.42
C GLY A 17 10.44 -3.18 -9.60
N THR A 18 10.85 -3.31 -8.33
CA THR A 18 10.44 -4.43 -7.49
C THR A 18 8.92 -4.40 -7.23
N VAL A 19 8.25 -5.54 -7.45
CA VAL A 19 6.82 -5.73 -7.16
C VAL A 19 6.66 -6.71 -6.01
N GLY A 20 5.80 -6.36 -5.05
CA GLY A 20 5.35 -7.21 -3.98
C GLY A 20 3.84 -7.46 -4.06
N THR A 21 3.42 -8.65 -3.67
CA THR A 21 1.99 -9.00 -3.56
C THR A 21 1.73 -9.71 -2.25
N GLY A 22 0.52 -9.58 -1.73
CA GLY A 22 0.13 -10.32 -0.54
C GLY A 22 -1.30 -10.01 -0.13
N PHE A 23 -1.53 -9.99 1.18
CA PHE A 23 -2.87 -9.86 1.75
C PHE A 23 -2.85 -8.91 2.94
N GLN A 24 -3.99 -8.29 3.21
CA GLN A 24 -4.18 -7.45 4.38
C GLN A 24 -5.55 -7.67 5.01
N VAL A 25 -5.61 -7.47 6.33
CA VAL A 25 -6.81 -7.56 7.15
C VAL A 25 -7.12 -6.19 7.73
N GLY A 26 -8.39 -5.79 7.66
CA GLY A 26 -8.85 -4.45 8.01
C GLY A 26 -9.93 -3.99 7.02
N ASN A 27 -10.10 -2.69 6.86
CA ASN A 27 -10.99 -2.12 5.85
C ASN A 27 -10.24 -1.02 5.07
N PRO A 28 -9.84 -1.24 3.80
CA PRO A 28 -10.10 -2.42 2.98
C PRO A 28 -9.25 -3.64 3.40
N GLY A 29 -9.86 -4.83 3.44
CA GLY A 29 -9.17 -6.11 3.61
C GLY A 29 -9.21 -6.91 2.31
N GLY A 30 -8.12 -7.54 1.89
CA GLY A 30 -8.07 -8.21 0.59
C GLY A 30 -6.67 -8.42 0.04
N LEU A 31 -6.57 -8.54 -1.28
CA LEU A 31 -5.30 -8.70 -2.00
C LEU A 31 -4.59 -7.35 -2.08
N SER A 32 -3.30 -7.33 -1.77
CA SER A 32 -2.46 -6.14 -1.85
C SER A 32 -1.33 -6.32 -2.86
N LEU A 33 -0.96 -5.22 -3.51
CA LEU A 33 0.13 -5.11 -4.46
C LEU A 33 0.89 -3.82 -4.18
N LYS A 34 2.22 -3.90 -4.17
CA LYS A 34 3.11 -2.74 -4.02
C LYS A 34 4.16 -2.75 -5.11
N TRP A 35 4.39 -1.61 -5.73
CA TRP A 35 5.37 -1.43 -6.79
C TRP A 35 6.31 -0.27 -6.47
N TYR A 36 7.59 -0.56 -6.29
CA TYR A 36 8.61 0.45 -6.06
C TYR A 36 9.03 1.15 -7.34
N ARG A 37 9.13 2.47 -7.28
CA ARG A 37 9.76 3.31 -8.30
C ARG A 37 11.11 3.79 -7.77
N SER A 38 11.75 4.71 -8.49
CA SER A 38 12.91 5.43 -7.97
C SER A 38 12.56 6.03 -6.61
N ALA A 39 13.38 5.75 -5.61
CA ALA A 39 13.16 6.20 -4.25
C ALA A 39 12.94 7.73 -4.23
N PRO A 40 12.01 8.24 -3.40
CA PRO A 40 11.27 7.54 -2.34
C PRO A 40 9.88 7.02 -2.74
N ILE A 41 9.58 6.88 -4.04
CA ILE A 41 8.20 6.67 -4.50
C ILE A 41 7.85 5.17 -4.60
N ALA A 42 6.67 4.81 -4.12
CA ALA A 42 6.01 3.53 -4.38
C ALA A 42 4.54 3.74 -4.76
N TYR A 43 3.98 2.80 -5.50
CA TYR A 43 2.54 2.69 -5.72
C TYR A 43 2.01 1.49 -4.93
N ASP A 44 0.92 1.68 -4.23
CA ASP A 44 0.24 0.63 -3.46
C ASP A 44 -1.18 0.47 -3.99
N ALA A 45 -1.65 -0.76 -4.07
CA ALA A 45 -2.99 -1.08 -4.51
C ALA A 45 -3.56 -2.22 -3.69
N VAL A 46 -4.83 -2.10 -3.33
CA VAL A 46 -5.57 -3.15 -2.62
C VAL A 46 -6.87 -3.38 -3.33
N ILE A 47 -7.25 -4.64 -3.52
CA ILE A 47 -8.58 -5.03 -3.99
C ILE A 47 -9.27 -5.90 -2.93
N SER A 48 -10.44 -5.46 -2.54
CA SER A 48 -11.37 -6.13 -1.63
C SER A 48 -12.56 -6.62 -2.43
N THR A 49 -12.90 -7.90 -2.27
CA THR A 49 -14.07 -8.50 -2.91
C THR A 49 -14.63 -9.60 -2.02
N ASP A 50 -15.94 -9.82 -2.08
CA ASP A 50 -16.59 -11.01 -1.51
C ASP A 50 -16.74 -12.15 -2.53
N GLY A 51 -16.34 -11.91 -3.79
CA GLY A 51 -16.44 -12.87 -4.89
C GLY A 51 -17.81 -12.95 -5.55
N ASP A 52 -18.78 -12.10 -5.15
CA ASP A 52 -20.13 -12.09 -5.71
C ASP A 52 -20.49 -10.69 -6.21
N ASP A 53 -21.05 -9.83 -5.35
CA ASP A 53 -21.61 -8.55 -5.75
C ASP A 53 -20.86 -7.32 -5.22
N PHE A 54 -19.73 -7.53 -4.53
CA PHE A 54 -18.86 -6.48 -3.99
C PHE A 54 -17.44 -6.55 -4.56
N ALA A 55 -16.96 -5.42 -5.10
CA ALA A 55 -15.56 -5.23 -5.44
C ALA A 55 -15.16 -3.75 -5.27
N VAL A 56 -14.20 -3.49 -4.40
CA VAL A 56 -13.66 -2.15 -4.15
C VAL A 56 -12.14 -2.20 -4.17
N ALA A 57 -11.52 -1.27 -4.89
CA ALA A 57 -10.09 -1.10 -4.93
C ALA A 57 -9.67 0.24 -4.34
N HIS A 58 -8.50 0.25 -3.69
CA HIS A 58 -7.80 1.45 -3.26
C HIS A 58 -6.46 1.49 -4.00
N VAL A 59 -6.05 2.68 -4.42
CA VAL A 59 -4.74 2.91 -5.03
C VAL A 59 -4.10 4.14 -4.41
N HIS A 60 -2.84 4.02 -3.97
CA HIS A 60 -2.10 5.09 -3.32
C HIS A 60 -0.76 5.32 -3.99
N ARG A 61 -0.33 6.59 -4.02
CA ARG A 61 1.05 6.96 -4.33
C ARG A 61 1.74 7.31 -3.03
N LEU A 62 2.68 6.48 -2.62
CA LEU A 62 3.36 6.58 -1.34
C LEU A 62 4.74 7.21 -1.49
N TRP A 63 5.11 8.01 -0.50
CA TRP A 63 6.49 8.33 -0.18
C TRP A 63 6.91 7.44 0.97
N GLU A 64 8.04 6.78 0.81
CA GLU A 64 8.58 5.87 1.81
C GLU A 64 10.01 6.24 2.17
N GLN A 65 10.28 6.28 3.47
CA GLN A 65 11.57 6.64 4.03
C GLN A 65 11.95 5.70 5.17
N PRO A 66 13.24 5.31 5.26
CA PRO A 66 13.72 4.54 6.40
C PRO A 66 13.67 5.39 7.67
N LEU A 67 13.29 4.77 8.79
CA LEU A 67 13.45 5.40 10.10
C LEU A 67 14.92 5.28 10.54
N PRO A 68 15.54 6.37 11.03
CA PRO A 68 16.90 6.31 11.55
C PRO A 68 17.04 5.25 12.65
N ASP A 69 18.15 4.51 12.63
CA ASP A 69 18.50 3.49 13.62
C ASP A 69 17.42 2.40 13.84
N SER A 70 16.60 2.15 12.83
CA SER A 70 15.50 1.17 12.87
C SER A 70 15.41 0.39 11.56
N PRO A 71 15.01 -0.88 11.58
CA PRO A 71 14.69 -1.61 10.36
C PRO A 71 13.33 -1.22 9.76
N LEU A 72 12.59 -0.32 10.42
CA LEU A 72 11.27 0.14 10.00
C LEU A 72 11.36 1.23 8.95
N HIS A 73 10.38 1.26 8.06
CA HIS A 73 10.18 2.38 7.14
C HIS A 73 8.83 3.02 7.41
N LEU A 74 8.80 4.35 7.39
CA LEU A 74 7.59 5.13 7.39
C LEU A 74 7.15 5.35 5.94
N PHE A 75 5.88 5.09 5.66
CA PHE A 75 5.27 5.44 4.39
C PHE A 75 4.01 6.26 4.60
N PHE A 76 3.72 7.14 3.66
CA PHE A 76 2.48 7.88 3.62
C PHE A 76 2.17 8.38 2.21
N GLY A 77 0.91 8.64 1.91
CA GLY A 77 0.54 9.28 0.66
C GLY A 77 -0.96 9.32 0.38
N PRO A 78 -1.39 10.10 -0.62
CA PRO A 78 -2.77 10.16 -1.06
C PRO A 78 -3.09 9.01 -2.01
N GLY A 79 -4.38 8.81 -2.20
CA GLY A 79 -4.93 7.85 -3.11
C GLY A 79 -6.39 8.07 -3.42
N LEU A 80 -6.93 7.11 -4.14
CA LEU A 80 -8.31 7.07 -4.56
C LEU A 80 -8.88 5.69 -4.23
N MET A 81 -10.17 5.66 -3.96
CA MET A 81 -10.94 4.43 -3.81
C MET A 81 -12.04 4.37 -4.85
N GLY A 82 -12.28 3.20 -5.41
CA GLY A 82 -13.29 2.99 -6.44
C GLY A 82 -13.78 1.56 -6.52
N GLY A 83 -15.05 1.37 -6.88
CA GLY A 83 -15.63 0.04 -7.01
C GLY A 83 -17.13 0.04 -7.11
N ALA A 84 -17.74 -1.12 -6.87
CA ALA A 84 -19.18 -1.28 -6.85
C ALA A 84 -19.63 -2.32 -5.82
N GLU A 85 -20.87 -2.15 -5.37
CA GLU A 85 -21.66 -3.11 -4.62
C GLU A 85 -22.94 -3.41 -5.39
N ARG A 86 -23.58 -4.56 -5.16
CA ARG A 86 -24.82 -4.97 -5.83
C ARG A 86 -24.68 -4.93 -7.36
N LEU A 87 -23.67 -5.64 -7.88
CA LEU A 87 -23.43 -5.79 -9.32
C LEU A 87 -24.68 -6.30 -10.09
N SER A 88 -25.61 -6.98 -9.40
CA SER A 88 -26.86 -7.55 -9.94
C SER A 88 -28.07 -6.58 -10.04
N ALA A 89 -27.83 -5.26 -9.97
CA ALA A 89 -28.80 -4.15 -10.16
C ALA A 89 -29.75 -3.82 -8.99
N PRO A 90 -29.95 -2.52 -8.65
CA PRO A 90 -29.26 -1.35 -9.21
C PRO A 90 -27.81 -1.28 -8.69
N LEU A 91 -26.87 -1.14 -9.62
CA LEU A 91 -25.42 -1.03 -9.37
C LEU A 91 -25.16 0.15 -8.43
N ARG A 92 -24.46 -0.10 -7.32
CA ARG A 92 -24.06 0.95 -6.38
C ARG A 92 -22.58 1.24 -6.51
N LEU A 93 -22.26 2.26 -7.30
CA LEU A 93 -20.89 2.74 -7.43
C LEU A 93 -20.39 3.33 -6.12
N ARG A 94 -19.13 3.03 -5.81
CA ARG A 94 -18.38 3.62 -4.72
C ARG A 94 -17.19 4.35 -5.29
N LEU A 95 -17.07 5.63 -4.97
CA LEU A 95 -15.93 6.46 -5.36
C LEU A 95 -15.57 7.37 -4.19
N GLY A 96 -14.28 7.61 -4.01
CA GLY A 96 -13.76 8.41 -2.90
C GLY A 96 -12.29 8.76 -3.05
N ALA A 97 -11.85 9.70 -2.22
CA ALA A 97 -10.44 9.96 -1.98
C ALA A 97 -9.99 9.18 -0.74
N SER A 98 -8.75 8.73 -0.74
CA SER A 98 -8.15 8.05 0.41
C SER A 98 -6.76 8.60 0.69
N GLY A 99 -6.27 8.36 1.89
CA GLY A 99 -4.87 8.48 2.23
C GLY A 99 -4.41 7.21 2.89
N GLU A 100 -3.11 7.03 2.97
CA GLU A 100 -2.48 5.90 3.63
C GLU A 100 -1.28 6.42 4.41
N ALA A 101 -1.12 5.95 5.65
CA ALA A 101 0.05 6.26 6.47
C ALA A 101 0.35 5.09 7.41
N GLY A 102 1.60 4.63 7.44
CA GLY A 102 1.95 3.44 8.19
C GLY A 102 3.43 3.15 8.27
N LEU A 103 3.72 2.02 8.89
CA LEU A 103 5.06 1.48 9.07
C LEU A 103 5.14 0.12 8.40
N ASN A 104 6.29 -0.18 7.81
CA ASN A 104 6.61 -1.54 7.40
C ASN A 104 7.97 -1.98 7.90
N PHE A 105 8.12 -3.29 7.96
CA PHE A 105 9.35 -4.00 8.24
C PHE A 105 9.59 -5.00 7.13
N TYR A 106 10.81 -5.06 6.61
CA TYR A 106 11.19 -6.00 5.56
C TYR A 106 12.20 -7.02 6.10
N ALA A 107 11.87 -8.30 5.96
CA ALA A 107 12.77 -9.42 6.25
C ALA A 107 12.89 -10.31 5.01
N GLU A 108 14.09 -10.34 4.44
CA GLU A 108 14.48 -11.12 3.26
C GLU A 108 13.66 -10.85 2.00
N ARG A 109 12.43 -11.36 1.93
CA ARG A 109 11.47 -11.20 0.84
C ARG A 109 10.07 -10.88 1.31
N PHE A 110 9.87 -10.86 2.62
CA PHE A 110 8.59 -10.62 3.26
C PHE A 110 8.55 -9.21 3.85
N GLU A 111 7.45 -8.51 3.62
CA GLU A 111 7.14 -7.24 4.26
C GLU A 111 5.94 -7.45 5.18
N VAL A 112 6.10 -7.12 6.45
CA VAL A 112 4.99 -6.96 7.39
C VAL A 112 4.71 -5.45 7.48
N PHE A 113 3.45 -5.06 7.39
CA PHE A 113 3.08 -3.66 7.43
C PHE A 113 1.83 -3.43 8.28
N LEU A 114 1.78 -2.24 8.87
CA LEU A 114 0.67 -1.73 9.66
C LEU A 114 0.41 -0.29 9.20
N HIS A 115 -0.83 0.04 8.87
CA HIS A 115 -1.19 1.37 8.42
C HIS A 115 -2.60 1.76 8.81
N VAL A 116 -2.86 3.06 8.71
CA VAL A 116 -4.21 3.62 8.76
C VAL A 116 -4.58 4.19 7.40
N THR A 117 -5.86 4.12 7.07
CA THR A 117 -6.41 4.61 5.80
C THR A 117 -7.57 5.57 6.07
N PRO A 118 -7.33 6.89 6.16
CA PRO A 118 -8.42 7.86 6.10
C PRO A 118 -9.10 7.81 4.72
N THR A 119 -10.42 7.69 4.70
CA THR A 119 -11.20 7.64 3.46
C THR A 119 -12.32 8.66 3.50
N LEU A 120 -12.44 9.45 2.44
CA LEU A 120 -13.57 10.31 2.15
C LEU A 120 -14.30 9.74 0.94
N ARG A 121 -15.43 9.08 1.20
CA ARG A 121 -16.30 8.55 0.16
C ARG A 121 -17.21 9.67 -0.35
N PHE A 122 -17.36 9.77 -1.67
CA PHE A 122 -18.25 10.73 -2.33
C PHE A 122 -19.55 10.07 -2.79
N LEU A 123 -19.48 8.82 -3.24
CA LEU A 123 -20.61 8.04 -3.73
C LEU A 123 -20.75 6.72 -2.96
N PRO A 124 -21.98 6.25 -2.70
CA PRO A 124 -23.25 6.91 -3.04
C PRO A 124 -23.56 8.12 -2.14
N ASP A 125 -23.10 8.06 -0.89
CA ASP A 125 -23.28 9.09 0.12
C ASP A 125 -21.91 9.57 0.61
N ARG A 126 -21.86 10.84 1.05
CA ARG A 126 -20.63 11.41 1.60
C ARG A 126 -20.39 10.88 3.00
N ASP A 127 -19.26 10.23 3.18
CA ASP A 127 -18.90 9.55 4.44
C ASP A 127 -17.40 9.64 4.68
N VAL A 128 -17.00 9.81 5.95
CA VAL A 128 -15.59 9.92 6.36
C VAL A 128 -15.28 8.82 7.34
N ARG A 129 -14.22 8.07 7.06
CA ARG A 129 -13.79 6.95 7.87
C ARG A 129 -12.29 6.96 8.09
N LEU A 130 -11.87 6.34 9.18
CA LEU A 130 -10.48 6.05 9.48
C LEU A 130 -10.39 4.59 9.91
N ASP A 131 -9.67 3.80 9.14
CA ASP A 131 -9.57 2.36 9.34
C ASP A 131 -8.12 1.97 9.61
N GLY A 132 -7.90 0.98 10.49
CA GLY A 132 -6.59 0.38 10.76
C GLY A 132 -6.42 -0.96 10.05
N ILE A 133 -5.24 -1.21 9.49
CA ILE A 133 -4.96 -2.35 8.64
C ILE A 133 -3.60 -2.94 9.01
N VAL A 134 -3.50 -4.27 9.01
CA VAL A 134 -2.25 -5.04 9.09
C VAL A 134 -2.17 -6.00 7.92
N GLY A 135 -0.96 -6.25 7.40
CA GLY A 135 -0.79 -7.20 6.30
C GLY A 135 0.61 -7.74 6.12
N LEU A 136 0.71 -8.65 5.16
CA LEU A 136 1.94 -9.34 4.76
C LEU A 136 2.06 -9.33 3.24
N ARG A 137 3.24 -9.01 2.71
CA ARG A 137 3.57 -9.08 1.28
C ARG A 137 4.83 -9.89 1.03
N TYR A 138 4.87 -10.57 -0.11
CA TYR A 138 6.05 -11.23 -0.65
C TYR A 138 6.54 -10.48 -1.89
N TYR A 139 7.86 -10.31 -2.01
CA TYR A 139 8.49 -9.62 -3.12
C TYR A 139 9.16 -10.57 -4.10
N PHE A 140 8.78 -10.42 -5.37
CA PHE A 140 9.41 -11.12 -6.47
C PHE A 140 10.74 -10.45 -6.80
N ARG A 141 11.74 -11.23 -7.20
CA ARG A 141 13.00 -10.66 -7.71
C ARG A 141 12.70 -9.93 -9.03
N SER A 142 13.32 -8.77 -9.22
CA SER A 142 13.33 -8.13 -10.54
C SER A 142 14.01 -9.06 -11.55
N PHE A 143 13.48 -9.10 -12.77
CA PHE A 143 14.16 -9.61 -13.95
C PHE A 143 15.15 -8.56 -14.47
#